data_AF-F5B2F6-F1
#
_entry.id   AF-F5B2F6-F1
#
_cell.length_a   1.000
_cell.length_b   1.000
_cell.length_c   1.000
_cell.angle_alpha   90.00
_cell.angle_beta   90.00
_cell.angle_gamma   90.00
#
_symmetry.space_group_name_H-M   'P 1'
#
loop_
_entity.id
_entity.type
_entity.pdbx_description
1 polymer ?
#
loop_
_entity_poly.entity_id
_entity_poly.type
_entity_poly.pdbx_seq_one_letter_code
_entity_poly.pdbx_strand_id
1 'polypeptide(L)'
;GISVLRLPPDKVWKPDIVLFNNADGNYEVRYKSNVLIYPNGEVLWVPPAIYQSSCTIDVTYFPFDQQTCIMKFGSWTFNGDQVSLALYNDKNFVDLSDYWKSGTWDIINVPAFLNVYEEFPTETDITFYIIIRRKTLFYTVNLILPTVLISFLCVLVFYLPAEAGEKVTL
;
A
#
# COMPACT_ATOMS: atom_id res chain seq x y z
N GLY A 1 -38.40 -2.32 -19.87
CA GLY A 1 -38.34 -1.88 -18.46
C GLY A 1 -36.99 -1.26 -18.18
N ILE A 2 -36.84 -0.50 -17.08
CA ILE A 2 -35.56 0.08 -16.66
C ILE A 2 -34.67 -1.05 -16.12
N SER A 3 -33.44 -1.15 -16.62
CA SER A 3 -32.49 -2.23 -16.27
C SER A 3 -31.46 -1.84 -15.21
N VAL A 4 -31.17 -0.53 -15.04
CA VAL A 4 -30.24 -0.01 -14.03
C VAL A 4 -30.68 1.39 -13.62
N LEU A 5 -30.66 1.68 -12.32
CA LEU A 5 -30.88 3.02 -11.76
C LEU A 5 -29.58 3.55 -11.15
N ARG A 6 -29.31 4.85 -11.30
CA ARG A 6 -28.18 5.54 -10.67
C ARG A 6 -28.67 6.56 -9.66
N LEU A 7 -28.26 6.43 -8.39
CA LEU A 7 -28.65 7.35 -7.33
C LEU A 7 -27.42 7.89 -6.57
N PRO A 8 -27.48 9.11 -6.03
CA PRO A 8 -26.46 9.59 -5.10
C PRO A 8 -26.36 8.68 -3.86
N PRO A 9 -25.14 8.42 -3.34
CA PRO A 9 -24.93 7.50 -2.22
C PRO A 9 -25.55 7.98 -0.90
N ASP A 10 -25.79 9.28 -0.74
CA ASP A 10 -26.42 9.82 0.48
C ASP A 10 -27.95 9.58 0.53
N LYS A 11 -28.56 9.07 -0.54
CA LYS A 11 -30.00 8.72 -0.60
C LYS A 11 -30.29 7.24 -0.36
N VAL A 12 -29.25 6.42 -0.20
CA VAL A 12 -29.35 4.99 0.02
C VAL A 12 -28.53 4.60 1.24
N TRP A 13 -28.92 3.53 1.91
CA TRP A 13 -28.07 2.97 2.96
C TRP A 13 -26.78 2.42 2.33
N LYS A 14 -25.65 2.67 2.98
CA LYS A 14 -24.33 2.15 2.59
C LYS A 14 -23.57 1.74 3.85
N PRO A 15 -22.77 0.66 3.81
CA PRO A 15 -21.87 0.35 4.91
C PRO A 15 -20.76 1.40 5.00
N ASP A 16 -20.30 1.67 6.22
CA ASP A 16 -19.22 2.58 6.57
C ASP A 16 -17.87 1.86 6.58
N ILE A 17 -17.46 1.37 5.42
CA ILE A 17 -16.15 0.71 5.28
C ILE A 17 -15.04 1.77 5.29
N VAL A 18 -14.15 1.66 6.27
CA VAL A 18 -13.04 2.60 6.50
C VAL A 18 -11.71 1.88 6.59
N LEU A 19 -10.62 2.62 6.36
CA LEU A 19 -9.25 2.14 6.57
C LEU A 19 -8.85 2.34 8.04
N PHE A 20 -8.66 1.27 8.81
CA PHE A 20 -8.33 1.38 10.24
C PHE A 20 -6.91 1.91 10.48
N ASN A 21 -5.92 1.46 9.69
CA ASN A 21 -4.54 1.92 9.84
C ASN A 21 -4.24 3.19 9.02
N ASN A 22 -5.15 4.15 9.05
CA ASN A 22 -5.03 5.42 8.34
C ASN A 22 -4.03 6.36 9.04
N ALA A 23 -3.21 7.05 8.26
CA ALA A 23 -2.24 8.05 8.71
C ALA A 23 -2.68 9.51 8.45
N ASP A 24 -3.69 9.76 7.60
CA ASP A 24 -4.20 11.11 7.25
C ASP A 24 -5.25 11.64 8.24
N GLY A 25 -5.89 10.74 9.01
CA GLY A 25 -6.99 11.09 9.92
C GLY A 25 -8.36 11.28 9.25
N ASN A 26 -8.43 11.30 7.91
CA ASN A 26 -9.68 11.32 7.13
C ASN A 26 -10.08 9.89 6.73
N TYR A 27 -11.10 9.33 7.38
CA TYR A 27 -11.54 7.95 7.14
C TYR A 27 -12.55 7.80 5.99
N GLU A 28 -13.18 8.90 5.55
CA GLU A 28 -14.18 8.89 4.47
C GLU A 28 -13.56 9.04 3.08
N VAL A 29 -14.22 8.43 2.08
CA VAL A 29 -13.85 8.60 0.67
C VAL A 29 -14.18 10.01 0.18
N ARG A 30 -13.17 10.73 -0.33
CA ARG A 30 -13.31 12.14 -0.75
C ARG A 30 -14.28 12.35 -1.91
N TYR A 31 -14.42 11.38 -2.82
CA TYR A 31 -15.35 11.47 -3.95
C TYR A 31 -16.46 10.44 -3.84
N LYS A 32 -17.68 10.93 -3.63
CA LYS A 32 -18.90 10.13 -3.53
C LYS A 32 -19.49 9.88 -4.92
N SER A 33 -19.03 8.82 -5.58
CA SER A 33 -19.62 8.40 -6.86
C SER A 33 -21.08 7.93 -6.68
N ASN A 34 -21.87 8.02 -7.75
CA ASN A 34 -23.23 7.48 -7.75
C ASN A 34 -23.22 5.95 -7.63
N VAL A 35 -24.23 5.43 -6.96
CA VAL A 35 -24.46 4.00 -6.75
C VAL A 35 -25.31 3.45 -7.90
N LEU A 36 -24.99 2.25 -8.37
CA LEU A 36 -25.75 1.51 -9.37
C LEU A 36 -26.69 0.54 -8.64
N ILE A 37 -27.98 0.56 -8.99
CA ILE A 37 -29.00 -0.30 -8.40
C ILE A 37 -29.64 -1.11 -9.51
N TYR A 38 -29.63 -2.43 -9.36
CA TYR A 38 -30.21 -3.38 -10.30
C TYR A 38 -31.62 -3.81 -9.85
N PRO A 39 -32.50 -4.27 -10.77
CA PRO A 39 -33.87 -4.66 -10.46
C PRO A 39 -34.01 -5.83 -9.48
N ASN A 40 -32.96 -6.65 -9.33
CA ASN A 40 -32.87 -7.75 -8.35
C ASN A 40 -32.55 -7.25 -6.93
N GLY A 41 -32.35 -5.94 -6.73
CA GLY A 41 -31.96 -5.34 -5.45
C GLY A 41 -30.44 -5.31 -5.23
N GLU A 42 -29.63 -5.77 -6.18
CA GLU A 42 -28.18 -5.68 -6.10
C GLU A 42 -27.71 -4.22 -6.23
N VAL A 43 -26.76 -3.85 -5.39
CA VAL A 43 -26.24 -2.49 -5.27
C VAL A 43 -24.73 -2.52 -5.48
N LEU A 44 -24.25 -1.83 -6.52
CA LEU A 44 -22.83 -1.69 -6.83
C LEU A 44 -22.38 -0.26 -6.58
N TRP A 45 -21.42 -0.09 -5.68
CA TRP A 45 -20.79 1.19 -5.38
C TRP A 45 -19.27 1.06 -5.47
N VAL A 46 -18.67 1.85 -6.37
CA VAL A 46 -17.23 1.86 -6.61
C VAL A 46 -16.75 3.31 -6.54
N PRO A 47 -16.48 3.84 -5.33
CA PRO A 47 -15.97 5.19 -5.17
C PRO A 47 -14.45 5.22 -5.36
N PRO A 48 -13.91 6.19 -6.13
CA PRO A 48 -12.46 6.39 -6.21
C PRO A 48 -11.95 6.98 -4.89
N ALA A 49 -10.89 6.39 -4.35
CA ALA A 49 -10.30 6.78 -3.07
C ALA A 49 -8.78 6.90 -3.17
N ILE A 50 -8.22 7.84 -2.39
CA ILE A 50 -6.78 7.95 -2.13
C ILE A 50 -6.59 7.67 -0.65
N TYR A 51 -5.89 6.57 -0.35
CA TYR A 51 -5.64 6.14 1.01
C TYR A 51 -4.19 6.41 1.41
N GLN A 52 -4.00 6.87 2.65
CA GLN A 52 -2.68 7.01 3.26
C GLN A 52 -2.63 6.08 4.47
N SER A 53 -2.08 4.89 4.27
CA SER A 53 -1.93 3.89 5.33
C SER A 53 -0.61 4.07 6.09
N SER A 54 -0.65 3.84 7.40
CA SER A 54 0.55 3.67 8.22
C SER A 54 1.18 2.30 7.94
N CYS A 55 2.48 2.29 7.67
CA CYS A 55 3.28 1.10 7.39
C CYS A 55 4.65 1.22 8.06
N THR A 56 5.06 0.20 8.80
CA THR A 56 6.38 0.11 9.42
C THR A 56 7.41 -0.32 8.39
N ILE A 57 8.47 0.48 8.21
CA ILE A 57 9.53 0.24 7.22
C ILE A 57 10.71 -0.48 7.86
N ASP A 58 11.12 -1.61 7.30
CA ASP A 58 12.36 -2.30 7.67
C ASP A 58 13.52 -1.79 6.79
N VAL A 59 14.49 -1.12 7.42
CA VAL A 59 15.65 -0.52 6.74
C VAL A 59 16.92 -1.38 6.80
N THR A 60 16.84 -2.60 7.33
CA THR A 60 18.01 -3.47 7.57
C THR A 60 18.85 -3.70 6.31
N TYR A 61 18.20 -3.89 5.17
CA TYR A 61 18.85 -4.15 3.88
C TYR A 61 18.75 -2.98 2.89
N PHE A 62 18.48 -1.77 3.37
CA PHE A 62 18.40 -0.60 2.50
C PHE A 62 19.67 -0.43 1.64
N PRO A 63 19.56 -0.17 0.31
CA PRO A 63 18.36 0.07 -0.52
C PRO A 63 17.78 -1.19 -1.20
N PHE A 64 18.24 -2.39 -0.85
CA PHE A 64 17.80 -3.69 -1.38
C PHE A 64 16.65 -4.30 -0.55
N ASP A 65 15.81 -3.45 0.01
CA ASP A 65 14.74 -3.80 0.93
C ASP A 65 13.46 -4.26 0.22
N GLN A 66 12.73 -5.13 0.91
CA GLN A 66 11.36 -5.52 0.60
C GLN A 66 10.48 -5.10 1.76
N GLN A 67 9.35 -4.47 1.46
CA GLN A 67 8.38 -3.99 2.44
C GLN A 67 7.06 -4.74 2.28
N THR A 68 6.42 -5.00 3.41
CA THR A 68 5.06 -5.55 3.47
C THR A 68 4.18 -4.55 4.20
N CYS A 69 3.44 -3.76 3.43
CA CYS A 69 2.51 -2.78 3.98
C CYS A 69 1.10 -3.36 4.03
N ILE A 70 0.39 -3.13 5.14
CA ILE A 70 -0.98 -3.62 5.31
C ILE A 70 -1.97 -2.49 5.09
N MET A 71 -3.14 -2.81 4.53
CA MET A 71 -4.30 -1.94 4.53
C MET A 71 -5.48 -2.72 5.09
N LYS A 72 -5.96 -2.32 6.26
CA LYS A 72 -7.01 -3.01 7.00
C LYS A 72 -8.34 -2.26 6.82
N PHE A 73 -9.30 -2.88 6.15
CA PHE A 73 -10.63 -2.33 5.91
C PHE A 73 -11.67 -3.04 6.74
N GLY A 74 -12.55 -2.29 7.39
CA GLY A 74 -13.66 -2.83 8.14
C GLY A 74 -14.75 -1.79 8.32
N SER A 75 -15.90 -2.23 8.81
CA SER A 75 -16.97 -1.35 9.26
C SER A 75 -16.59 -0.73 10.61
N TRP A 76 -16.81 0.57 10.80
CA TRP A 76 -16.53 1.24 12.08
C TRP A 76 -17.71 1.14 13.05
N THR A 77 -18.94 1.14 12.54
CA THR A 77 -20.16 1.20 13.36
C THR A 77 -20.89 -0.13 13.50
N PHE A 78 -20.75 -1.04 12.53
CA PHE A 78 -21.38 -2.37 12.55
C PHE A 78 -20.38 -3.48 12.85
N ASN A 79 -20.84 -4.46 13.62
CA ASN A 79 -20.12 -5.70 13.91
C ASN A 79 -20.37 -6.77 12.82
N GLY A 80 -19.60 -7.86 12.85
CA GLY A 80 -19.69 -8.98 11.92
C GLY A 80 -21.06 -9.68 11.88
N ASP A 81 -21.81 -9.62 12.99
CA ASP A 81 -23.17 -10.14 13.07
C ASP A 81 -24.21 -9.29 12.32
N GLN A 82 -23.88 -8.02 12.07
CA GLN A 82 -24.76 -7.05 11.41
C GLN A 82 -24.39 -6.85 9.95
N VAL A 83 -23.09 -6.78 9.65
CA VAL A 83 -22.54 -6.63 8.31
C VAL A 83 -21.45 -7.67 8.11
N SER A 84 -21.71 -8.62 7.21
CA SER A 84 -20.73 -9.63 6.81
C SER A 84 -19.91 -9.12 5.61
N LEU A 85 -18.59 -9.13 5.76
CA LEU A 85 -17.66 -8.76 4.70
C LEU A 85 -17.23 -10.00 3.91
N ALA A 86 -17.11 -9.86 2.59
CA ALA A 86 -16.60 -10.89 1.70
C ALA A 86 -15.75 -10.27 0.59
N LEU A 87 -14.80 -11.05 0.06
CA LEU A 87 -13.98 -10.63 -1.07
C LEU A 87 -14.81 -10.70 -2.36
N TYR A 88 -14.64 -9.70 -3.22
CA TYR A 88 -15.38 -9.64 -4.49
C TYR A 88 -14.98 -10.81 -5.41
N ASN A 89 -15.98 -11.58 -5.86
CA ASN A 89 -15.81 -12.81 -6.65
C ASN A 89 -14.87 -13.86 -6.00
N ASP A 90 -14.80 -13.91 -4.67
CA ASP A 90 -13.95 -14.84 -3.91
C ASP A 90 -12.46 -14.80 -4.30
N LYS A 91 -12.01 -13.67 -4.86
CA LYS A 91 -10.61 -13.46 -5.24
C LYS A 91 -9.81 -13.00 -4.02
N ASN A 92 -8.78 -13.77 -3.68
CA ASN A 92 -7.84 -13.47 -2.60
C ASN A 92 -6.66 -12.56 -3.03
N PHE A 93 -6.82 -11.79 -4.11
CA PHE A 93 -5.80 -10.89 -4.63
C PHE A 93 -6.43 -9.63 -5.23
N VAL A 94 -5.67 -8.54 -5.23
CA VAL A 94 -6.08 -7.28 -5.86
C VAL A 94 -5.86 -7.37 -7.37
N ASP A 95 -6.86 -6.91 -8.14
CA ASP A 95 -6.73 -6.76 -9.58
C ASP A 95 -5.78 -5.61 -9.90
N LEU A 96 -4.70 -5.91 -10.64
CA LEU A 96 -3.65 -4.96 -11.03
C LEU A 96 -3.69 -4.66 -12.54
N SER A 97 -4.78 -4.99 -13.24
CA SER A 97 -4.92 -4.74 -14.69
C SER A 97 -4.79 -3.26 -15.05
N ASP A 98 -5.37 -2.37 -14.24
CA ASP A 98 -5.28 -0.91 -14.40
C ASP A 98 -4.11 -0.26 -13.62
N TYR A 99 -3.15 -1.07 -13.15
CA TYR A 99 -2.04 -0.56 -12.34
C TYR A 99 -1.00 0.22 -13.18
N TRP A 100 -0.76 1.48 -12.78
CA TRP A 100 0.36 2.26 -13.28
C TRP A 100 1.64 2.00 -12.50
N LYS A 101 2.66 1.44 -13.17
CA LYS A 101 3.92 1.04 -12.52
C LYS A 101 4.65 2.22 -11.85
N SER A 102 5.02 2.03 -10.60
CA SER A 102 5.80 3.02 -9.84
C SER A 102 7.26 3.09 -10.32
N GLY A 103 7.84 4.29 -10.27
CA GLY A 103 9.25 4.54 -10.60
C GLY A 103 10.22 4.13 -9.48
N THR A 104 9.73 3.94 -8.26
CA THR A 104 10.57 3.68 -7.07
C THR A 104 10.36 2.27 -6.50
N TRP A 105 9.18 1.68 -6.73
CA TRP A 105 8.79 0.41 -6.14
C TRP A 105 8.25 -0.54 -7.22
N ASP A 106 8.56 -1.82 -7.08
CA ASP A 106 7.94 -2.91 -7.83
C ASP A 106 6.96 -3.63 -6.90
N ILE A 107 5.71 -3.80 -7.33
CA ILE A 107 4.74 -4.64 -6.63
C ILE A 107 5.09 -6.10 -6.92
N ILE A 108 5.36 -6.87 -5.86
CA ILE A 108 5.64 -8.31 -5.95
C ILE A 108 4.32 -9.08 -5.91
N ASN A 109 3.47 -8.79 -4.92
CA ASN A 109 2.17 -9.42 -4.75
C ASN A 109 1.28 -8.56 -3.86
N VAL A 110 -0.05 -8.70 -4.00
CA VAL A 110 -1.06 -8.03 -3.17
C VAL A 110 -2.17 -9.00 -2.77
N PRO A 111 -1.90 -9.98 -1.88
CA PRO A 111 -2.94 -10.87 -1.40
C PRO A 111 -3.90 -10.15 -0.45
N ALA A 112 -5.14 -10.63 -0.41
CA ALA A 112 -6.23 -10.13 0.41
C ALA A 112 -6.79 -11.27 1.26
N PHE A 113 -7.02 -11.00 2.54
CA PHE A 113 -7.56 -11.99 3.49
C PHE A 113 -8.73 -11.39 4.25
N LEU A 114 -9.79 -12.17 4.41
CA LEU A 114 -10.86 -11.90 5.37
C LEU A 114 -10.42 -12.44 6.73
N ASN A 115 -10.33 -11.56 7.72
CA ASN A 115 -10.10 -11.92 9.11
C ASN A 115 -11.41 -11.87 9.86
N VAL A 116 -11.71 -12.93 10.60
CA VAL A 116 -12.89 -13.04 11.47
C VAL A 116 -12.39 -13.29 12.88
N TYR A 117 -12.74 -12.40 13.80
CA TYR A 117 -12.46 -12.55 15.23
C TYR A 117 -13.74 -12.98 15.92
N GLU A 118 -13.79 -14.24 16.33
CA GLU A 118 -14.92 -14.88 17.02
C GLU A 118 -15.02 -14.43 18.50
N GLU A 119 -14.85 -13.14 18.75
CA GLU A 119 -15.14 -12.50 20.03
C GLU A 119 -16.60 -12.03 20.07
N PHE A 120 -17.10 -11.58 21.23
CA PHE A 120 -18.44 -10.99 21.37
C PHE A 120 -18.33 -9.49 21.67
N PRO A 121 -18.71 -8.61 20.75
CA PRO A 121 -19.31 -8.88 19.43
C PRO A 121 -18.28 -9.38 18.39
N THR A 122 -18.74 -10.12 17.37
CA THR A 122 -17.85 -10.63 16.31
C THR A 122 -17.32 -9.48 15.49
N GLU A 123 -16.00 -9.43 15.27
CA GLU A 123 -15.36 -8.41 14.44
C GLU A 123 -14.88 -9.03 13.13
N THR A 124 -15.06 -8.31 12.02
CA THR A 124 -14.57 -8.76 10.71
C THR A 124 -13.85 -7.63 10.00
N ASP A 125 -12.75 -7.97 9.34
CA ASP A 125 -12.03 -7.04 8.48
C ASP A 125 -11.47 -7.75 7.25
N ILE A 126 -11.23 -6.97 6.21
CA ILE A 126 -10.48 -7.40 5.04
C ILE A 126 -9.12 -6.69 5.07
N THR A 127 -8.06 -7.48 5.15
CA THR A 127 -6.69 -6.96 5.13
C THR A 127 -6.02 -7.26 3.80
N PHE A 128 -5.53 -6.21 3.14
CA PHE A 128 -4.70 -6.30 1.95
C PHE A 128 -3.22 -6.16 2.33
N TYR A 129 -2.39 -7.09 1.86
CA TYR A 129 -0.95 -7.07 2.09
C TYR A 129 -0.23 -6.63 0.83
N ILE A 130 0.20 -5.37 0.77
CA ILE A 130 0.96 -4.83 -0.34
C ILE A 130 2.43 -5.19 -0.14
N ILE A 131 2.92 -6.19 -0.89
CA ILE A 131 4.32 -6.62 -0.86
C ILE A 131 5.06 -5.91 -2.00
N ILE A 132 5.99 -5.02 -1.66
CA ILE A 132 6.72 -4.17 -2.60
C ILE A 132 8.24 -4.30 -2.42
N ARG A 133 8.97 -4.18 -3.53
CA ARG A 133 10.44 -4.18 -3.56
C ARG A 133 10.96 -2.85 -4.08
N ARG A 134 12.00 -2.30 -3.47
CA ARG A 134 12.60 -1.05 -3.91
C ARG A 134 13.40 -1.22 -5.21
N LYS A 135 13.28 -0.26 -6.13
CA LYS A 135 14.18 -0.11 -7.28
C LYS A 135 15.49 0.52 -6.80
N THR A 136 16.55 -0.28 -6.80
CA THR A 136 17.84 0.08 -6.19
C THR A 136 18.70 1.00 -7.04
N LEU A 137 18.45 1.06 -8.36
CA LEU A 137 19.31 1.73 -9.34
C LEU A 137 19.71 3.15 -8.93
N PHE A 138 18.75 3.96 -8.47
CA PHE A 138 19.02 5.33 -8.03
C PHE A 138 20.05 5.39 -6.89
N TYR A 139 19.88 4.55 -5.86
CA TYR A 139 20.78 4.52 -4.70
C TYR A 139 22.11 3.86 -5.03
N THR A 140 22.12 2.84 -5.89
CA THR A 140 23.37 2.20 -6.30
C THR A 140 24.28 3.17 -7.07
N VAL A 141 23.72 3.94 -8.02
CA VAL A 141 24.51 4.87 -8.85
C VAL A 141 24.90 6.14 -8.08
N ASN A 142 24.00 6.71 -7.28
CA ASN A 142 24.25 8.01 -6.66
C ASN A 142 24.83 7.94 -5.24
N LEU A 143 24.70 6.80 -4.54
CA LEU A 143 25.16 6.65 -3.16
C LEU A 143 26.24 5.58 -3.03
N ILE A 144 25.97 4.34 -3.46
CA ILE A 144 26.90 3.22 -3.27
C ILE A 144 28.16 3.41 -4.12
N LEU A 145 28.02 3.69 -5.42
CA LEU A 145 29.15 3.78 -6.34
C LEU A 145 30.16 4.88 -5.94
N PRO A 146 29.77 6.14 -5.64
CA PRO A 146 30.71 7.16 -5.18
C PRO A 146 31.41 6.78 -3.87
N THR A 147 30.69 6.17 -2.92
CA THR A 147 31.25 5.78 -1.62
C THR A 147 32.30 4.67 -1.74
N VAL A 148 32.06 3.70 -2.63
CA VAL A 148 33.04 2.63 -2.92
C VAL A 148 34.26 3.21 -3.63
N LEU A 149 34.08 4.13 -4.58
CA LEU A 149 35.20 4.78 -5.27
C LEU A 149 36.05 5.61 -4.31
N ILE A 150 35.43 6.39 -3.41
CA ILE A 150 36.14 7.16 -2.38
C ILE A 150 36.90 6.23 -1.43
N SER A 151 36.24 5.16 -0.95
CA SER A 151 36.90 4.15 -0.10
C SER A 151 38.11 3.51 -0.77
N PHE A 152 38.05 3.28 -2.09
CA PHE A 152 39.16 2.75 -2.87
C PHE A 152 40.31 3.76 -2.98
N LEU A 153 40.02 5.05 -3.20
CA LEU A 153 41.02 6.11 -3.20
C LEU A 153 41.77 6.19 -1.86
N CYS A 154 41.08 5.98 -0.73
CA CYS A 154 41.73 5.94 0.58
C CYS A 154 42.79 4.84 0.71
N VAL A 155 42.60 3.68 0.06
CA VAL A 155 43.61 2.60 0.06
C VAL A 155 44.81 2.96 -0.80
N LEU A 156 44.61 3.68 -1.92
CA LEU A 156 45.68 4.11 -2.81
C LEU A 156 46.67 5.08 -2.15
N VAL A 157 46.29 5.76 -1.07
CA VAL A 157 47.20 6.61 -0.26
C VAL A 157 48.44 5.84 0.21
N PHE A 158 48.32 4.54 0.50
CA PHE A 158 49.45 3.72 0.93
C PHE A 158 50.49 3.49 -0.19
N TYR A 159 50.07 3.57 -1.44
CA TYR A 159 50.96 3.46 -2.60
C TYR A 159 51.69 4.77 -2.90
N LEU A 160 51.13 5.91 -2.50
CA LEU A 160 51.77 7.21 -2.70
C LEU A 160 53.06 7.28 -1.88
N PRO A 161 54.20 7.75 -2.43
CA PRO A 161 55.42 7.97 -1.65
C PRO A 161 55.22 9.15 -0.69
N ALA A 162 55.82 9.07 0.50
CA ALA A 162 55.68 10.12 1.53
C ALA A 162 56.31 11.46 1.12
N GLU A 163 57.29 11.42 0.23
CA GLU A 163 58.01 12.58 -0.32
C GLU A 163 57.12 13.48 -1.19
N ALA A 164 55.98 12.97 -1.67
CA ALA A 164 55.05 13.74 -2.49
C ALA A 164 54.27 14.81 -1.69
N GLY A 165 54.23 14.74 -0.35
CA GLY A 165 53.50 15.71 0.48
C GLY A 165 51.97 15.65 0.41
N GLU A 166 51.40 14.95 -0.59
CA GLU A 166 49.96 14.91 -0.85
C GLU A 166 49.18 13.82 -0.08
N LYS A 167 49.81 13.09 0.84
CA LYS A 167 49.17 11.97 1.56
C LYS A 167 48.02 12.37 2.48
N VAL A 168 48.08 13.58 3.03
CA VAL A 168 47.08 14.10 3.99
C VAL A 168 45.97 14.87 3.26
N THR A 169 46.25 15.34 2.04
CA THR A 169 45.31 16.04 1.16
C THR A 169 44.43 15.11 0.34
N LEU A 170 44.89 13.87 0.05
CA LEU A 170 44.14 12.82 -0.65
C LEU A 170 43.15 12.09 0.28
#